data_AF-A0A2G1YTZ9-F1
#
_entry.id   AF-A0A2G1YTZ9-F1
#
_cell.length_a   1.000
_cell.length_b   1.000
_cell.length_c   1.000
_cell.angle_alpha   90.00
_cell.angle_beta   90.00
_cell.angle_gamma   90.00
#
_symmetry.space_group_name_H-M   'P 1'
#
loop_
_entity.id
_entity.type
_entity.pdbx_description
1 polymer ?
#
loop_
_entity_poly.entity_id
_entity_poly.type
_entity_poly.pdbx_seq_one_letter_code
_entity_poly.pdbx_strand_id
1 'polypeptide(L)'
;MGTMCGLLVIGNILNLDILSILSNIDKIWRIAMEKVTAAEAKQKFGQMIDRAQRAPVQITKHGRGVAYLVASEQYEEDQKQREFHLFTMLKRGLEDVKAGRTSSLEEVKAEIFKNR
;
A
#
# COMPACT_ATOMS: atom_id res chain seq x y z
N MET A 1 -2.89 -9.74 -2.76
CA MET A 1 -2.98 -8.66 -1.75
C MET A 1 -4.27 -7.83 -1.85
N GLY A 2 -5.20 -8.11 -2.78
CA GLY A 2 -6.51 -7.43 -2.86
C GLY A 2 -7.47 -7.64 -1.68
N THR A 3 -7.22 -8.61 -0.80
CA THR A 3 -8.07 -8.87 0.38
C THR A 3 -7.77 -7.97 1.58
N MET A 4 -6.55 -7.40 1.68
CA MET A 4 -6.13 -6.61 2.84
C MET A 4 -6.72 -5.20 2.85
N CYS A 5 -6.89 -4.57 1.69
CA CYS A 5 -7.54 -3.26 1.61
C CYS A 5 -9.07 -3.37 1.80
N GLY A 6 -9.68 -4.49 1.39
CA GLY A 6 -11.12 -4.75 1.59
C GLY A 6 -11.53 -4.93 3.05
N LEU A 7 -10.66 -5.48 3.91
CA LEU A 7 -10.98 -5.68 5.34
C LEU A 7 -11.06 -4.38 6.14
N LEU A 8 -10.43 -3.30 5.68
CA LEU A 8 -10.45 -2.00 6.36
C LEU A 8 -11.85 -1.36 6.35
N VAL A 9 -12.74 -1.78 5.44
CA VAL A 9 -14.11 -1.27 5.32
C VAL A 9 -15.08 -1.96 6.28
N ILE A 10 -14.79 -3.18 6.75
CA ILE A 10 -15.73 -4.02 7.53
C ILE A 10 -15.46 -3.93 9.06
N GLY A 11 -14.32 -3.37 9.47
CA GLY A 11 -13.79 -3.52 10.82
C GLY A 11 -14.38 -2.66 11.94
N ASN A 12 -15.53 -2.01 11.79
CA ASN A 12 -16.09 -1.15 12.86
C ASN A 12 -17.26 -1.77 13.64
N ILE A 13 -17.51 -3.09 13.53
CA ILE A 13 -18.67 -3.76 14.17
C ILE A 13 -18.29 -4.90 15.13
N LEU A 14 -17.07 -5.44 15.10
CA LEU A 14 -16.69 -6.57 15.97
C LEU A 14 -15.39 -6.26 16.71
N ASN A 15 -15.47 -6.18 18.04
CA ASN A 15 -14.39 -5.90 18.97
C ASN A 15 -13.38 -7.07 19.04
N LEU A 16 -12.65 -7.26 17.94
CA LEU A 16 -11.45 -8.09 17.80
C LEU A 16 -10.35 -7.14 17.31
N ASP A 17 -9.11 -7.26 17.78
CA ASP A 17 -7.97 -6.43 17.34
C ASP A 17 -7.61 -6.65 15.86
N ILE A 18 -8.49 -6.23 14.95
CA ILE A 18 -8.37 -6.37 13.49
C ILE A 18 -7.05 -5.73 13.02
N LEU A 19 -6.62 -4.64 13.66
CA LEU A 19 -5.34 -3.99 13.38
C LEU A 19 -4.13 -4.91 13.65
N SER A 20 -4.16 -5.73 14.71
CA SER A 20 -3.09 -6.70 15.02
C SER A 20 -3.05 -7.82 13.99
N ILE A 21 -4.22 -8.34 13.58
CA ILE A 21 -4.34 -9.40 12.60
C ILE A 21 -3.89 -8.91 11.21
N LEU A 22 -4.32 -7.71 10.79
CA LEU A 22 -3.90 -7.10 9.52
C LEU A 22 -2.39 -6.81 9.52
N SER A 23 -1.83 -6.32 10.63
CA SER A 23 -0.38 -6.13 10.78
C SER A 23 0.38 -7.46 10.65
N ASN A 24 -0.15 -8.56 11.17
CA ASN A 24 0.46 -9.87 11.07
C ASN A 24 0.39 -10.44 9.65
N ILE A 25 -0.68 -10.18 8.91
CA ILE A 25 -0.80 -10.59 7.50
C ILE A 25 0.22 -9.85 6.63
N ASP A 26 0.39 -8.52 6.79
CA ASP A 26 1.42 -7.75 6.06
C ASP A 26 2.84 -8.27 6.36
N LYS A 27 3.12 -8.58 7.63
CA LYS A 27 4.40 -9.16 8.06
C LYS A 27 4.68 -10.50 7.39
N ILE A 28 3.68 -11.38 7.30
CA ILE A 28 3.80 -12.68 6.62
C ILE A 28 4.16 -12.48 5.14
N TRP A 29 3.49 -11.54 4.46
CA TRP A 29 3.80 -11.22 3.07
C TRP A 29 5.22 -10.66 2.89
N ARG A 30 5.71 -9.85 3.83
CA ARG A 30 7.12 -9.38 3.83
C ARG A 30 8.14 -10.49 4.06
N ILE A 31 7.78 -11.54 4.80
CA ILE A 31 8.65 -12.71 5.04
C ILE A 31 8.68 -13.63 3.81
N ALA A 32 7.57 -13.73 3.08
CA ALA A 32 7.46 -14.54 1.86
C ALA A 32 8.09 -13.89 0.62
N MET A 33 8.45 -12.60 0.70
CA MET A 33 9.01 -11.83 -0.41
C MET A 33 10.46 -12.21 -0.70
N GLU A 34 10.69 -12.80 -1.87
CA GLU A 34 12.04 -13.17 -2.32
C GLU A 34 12.85 -11.92 -2.68
N LYS A 35 14.14 -11.92 -2.32
CA LYS A 35 15.10 -10.88 -2.69
C LYS A 35 16.11 -11.44 -3.67
N VAL A 36 16.24 -10.80 -4.81
CA VAL A 36 17.16 -11.19 -5.87
C VAL A 36 18.06 -10.03 -6.24
N THR A 37 19.27 -10.31 -6.71
CA THR A 37 20.16 -9.26 -7.22
C THR A 37 19.75 -8.84 -8.63
N ALA A 38 20.13 -7.63 -9.05
CA ALA A 38 19.92 -7.18 -10.42
C ALA A 38 20.61 -8.09 -11.47
N ALA A 39 21.73 -8.72 -11.10
CA ALA A 39 22.43 -9.67 -11.96
C ALA A 39 21.62 -10.97 -12.15
N GLU A 40 21.09 -11.54 -11.07
CA GLU A 40 20.19 -12.70 -11.13
C GLU A 40 18.91 -12.38 -11.89
N ALA A 41 18.36 -11.18 -11.69
CA ALA A 41 17.18 -10.71 -12.41
C ALA A 41 17.38 -10.65 -13.91
N LYS A 42 18.54 -10.17 -14.35
CA LYS A 42 18.91 -10.17 -15.77
C LYS A 42 19.02 -11.59 -16.33
N GLN A 43 19.57 -12.53 -15.57
CA GLN A 43 19.84 -13.89 -16.05
C GLN A 43 18.60 -14.81 -16.02
N LYS A 44 17.72 -14.64 -15.04
CA LYS A 44 16.60 -15.55 -14.76
C LYS A 44 15.23 -14.86 -14.87
N PHE A 45 15.11 -13.86 -15.73
CA PHE A 45 13.92 -13.01 -15.81
C PHE A 45 12.62 -13.80 -16.00
N GLY A 46 12.60 -14.80 -16.90
CA GLY A 46 11.43 -15.65 -17.13
C GLY A 46 10.93 -16.35 -15.85
N GLN A 47 11.85 -16.98 -15.10
CA GLN A 47 11.51 -17.63 -13.82
C GLN A 47 11.00 -16.62 -12.78
N MET A 48 11.49 -15.38 -12.82
CA MET A 48 11.03 -14.33 -11.90
C MET A 48 9.62 -13.87 -12.21
N ILE A 49 9.21 -13.84 -13.48
CA ILE A 49 7.82 -13.55 -13.86
C ILE A 49 6.88 -14.60 -13.24
N ASP A 50 7.23 -15.87 -13.33
CA ASP A 50 6.43 -16.96 -12.75
C ASP A 50 6.33 -16.84 -11.23
N ARG A 51 7.43 -16.46 -10.56
CA ARG A 51 7.45 -16.26 -9.11
C ARG A 51 6.66 -15.03 -8.68
N ALA A 52 6.74 -13.95 -9.47
CA ALA A 52 6.01 -12.71 -9.21
C ALA A 52 4.48 -12.89 -9.24
N GLN A 53 3.98 -13.96 -9.87
CA GLN A 53 2.56 -14.35 -9.80
C GLN A 53 2.12 -14.78 -8.40
N ARG A 54 3.04 -15.34 -7.60
CA ARG A 54 2.73 -15.84 -6.24
C ARG A 54 2.95 -14.77 -5.18
N ALA A 55 4.09 -14.07 -5.27
CA ALA A 55 4.43 -13.00 -4.37
C ALA A 55 5.37 -12.00 -5.04
N PRO A 56 5.36 -10.72 -4.62
CA PRO A 56 6.33 -9.75 -5.10
C PRO A 56 7.77 -10.24 -4.96
N VAL A 57 8.62 -9.90 -5.93
CA VAL A 57 10.06 -10.18 -5.90
C VAL A 57 10.80 -8.86 -5.81
N GLN A 58 11.61 -8.67 -4.76
CA GLN A 58 12.42 -7.48 -4.58
C GLN A 58 13.74 -7.61 -5.33
N ILE A 59 14.02 -6.69 -6.24
CA ILE A 59 15.30 -6.60 -6.94
C ILE A 59 16.21 -5.65 -6.16
N THR A 60 17.43 -6.11 -5.91
CA THR A 60 18.44 -5.39 -5.14
C THR A 60 19.69 -5.06 -5.97
N LYS A 61 20.33 -3.94 -5.67
CA LYS A 61 21.63 -3.53 -6.22
C LYS A 61 22.54 -3.11 -5.06
N HIS A 62 23.69 -3.78 -4.92
CA HIS A 62 24.60 -3.58 -3.79
C HIS A 62 23.89 -3.68 -2.41
N GLY A 63 23.01 -4.67 -2.25
CA GLY A 63 22.25 -4.90 -1.02
C GLY A 63 21.07 -3.96 -0.77
N ARG A 64 20.88 -2.92 -1.60
CA ARG A 64 19.75 -1.99 -1.50
C ARG A 64 18.64 -2.39 -2.44
N GLY A 65 17.39 -2.42 -1.95
CA GLY A 65 16.22 -2.62 -2.80
C GLY A 65 16.05 -1.46 -3.79
N VAL A 66 15.95 -1.77 -5.08
CA VAL A 66 15.86 -0.76 -6.15
C VAL A 66 14.59 -0.90 -7.00
N ALA A 67 13.99 -2.08 -7.05
CA ALA A 67 12.74 -2.32 -7.78
C ALA A 67 11.98 -3.52 -7.19
N TYR A 68 10.71 -3.65 -7.58
CA TYR A 68 9.90 -4.83 -7.31
C TYR A 68 9.31 -5.33 -8.62
N LEU A 69 9.28 -6.65 -8.79
CA LEU A 69 8.48 -7.30 -9.81
C LEU A 69 7.21 -7.85 -9.15
N VAL A 70 6.06 -7.49 -9.70
CA VAL A 70 4.74 -7.89 -9.20
C VAL A 70 3.90 -8.41 -10.36
N ALA A 71 2.92 -9.26 -10.07
CA ALA A 71 1.92 -9.67 -11.04
C ALA A 71 1.16 -8.43 -11.59
N SER A 72 0.81 -8.45 -12.87
CA SER A 72 0.08 -7.37 -13.53
C SER A 72 -1.28 -7.12 -12.87
N GLU A 73 -2.04 -8.17 -12.62
CA GLU A 73 -3.36 -8.10 -11.94
C GLU A 73 -3.23 -7.46 -10.55
N GLN A 74 -2.20 -7.84 -9.79
CA GLN A 74 -1.95 -7.25 -8.47
C GLN A 74 -1.65 -5.76 -8.57
N TYR A 75 -0.83 -5.34 -9.54
CA TYR A 75 -0.53 -3.93 -9.76
C TYR A 75 -1.77 -3.13 -10.16
N GLU A 76 -2.59 -3.65 -11.07
CA GLU A 76 -3.84 -3.01 -11.50
C GLU A 76 -4.84 -2.87 -10.36
N GLU A 77 -4.99 -3.90 -9.54
CA GLU A 77 -5.83 -3.86 -8.34
C GLU A 77 -5.35 -2.78 -7.36
N ASP A 78 -4.04 -2.69 -7.13
CA ASP A 78 -3.47 -1.65 -6.27
C ASP A 78 -3.73 -0.23 -6.84
N GLN A 79 -3.74 -0.07 -8.17
CA GLN A 79 -4.11 1.22 -8.78
C GLN A 79 -5.59 1.55 -8.55
N LYS A 80 -6.49 0.59 -8.78
CA LYS A 80 -7.94 0.77 -8.56
C LYS A 80 -8.25 1.14 -7.11
N GLN A 81 -7.58 0.49 -6.16
CA GLN A 81 -7.74 0.79 -4.74
C GLN A 81 -7.27 2.20 -4.39
N ARG A 82 -6.12 2.64 -4.93
CA ARG A 82 -5.65 4.02 -4.77
C ARG A 82 -6.66 5.02 -5.30
N GLU A 83 -7.16 4.78 -6.50
CA GLU A 83 -8.17 5.64 -7.13
C GLU A 83 -9.45 5.72 -6.29
N PHE A 84 -9.97 4.57 -5.86
CA PHE A 84 -11.15 4.51 -4.99
C PHE A 84 -10.93 5.26 -3.66
N HIS A 85 -9.76 5.10 -3.04
CA HIS A 85 -9.40 5.81 -1.81
C HIS A 85 -9.35 7.33 -2.04
N LEU A 86 -8.72 7.78 -3.13
CA LEU A 86 -8.67 9.21 -3.49
C LEU A 86 -10.06 9.79 -3.70
N PHE A 87 -10.95 9.09 -4.44
CA PHE A 87 -12.33 9.54 -4.63
C PHE A 87 -13.10 9.61 -3.31
N THR A 88 -12.89 8.64 -2.42
CA THR A 88 -13.50 8.64 -1.09
C THR A 88 -13.05 9.85 -0.27
N MET A 89 -11.75 10.15 -0.26
CA MET A 89 -11.19 11.29 0.44
C MET A 89 -11.67 12.62 -0.15
N LEU A 90 -11.75 12.72 -1.47
CA LEU A 90 -12.27 13.91 -2.15
C LEU A 90 -13.74 14.15 -1.80
N LYS A 91 -14.57 13.10 -1.85
CA LYS A 91 -15.99 13.20 -1.50
C LYS A 91 -16.16 13.71 -0.07
N ARG A 92 -15.42 13.12 0.88
CA ARG A 92 -15.41 13.56 2.27
C ARG A 92 -14.99 15.02 2.40
N GLY A 93 -13.90 15.42 1.75
CA GLY A 93 -13.44 16.81 1.76
C GLY A 93 -14.48 17.79 1.21
N LEU A 94 -15.21 17.42 0.15
CA LEU A 94 -16.28 18.26 -0.39
C LEU A 94 -17.47 18.39 0.57
N GLU A 95 -17.83 17.31 1.26
CA GLU A 95 -18.86 17.33 2.31
C GLU A 95 -18.43 18.19 3.51
N ASP A 96 -17.15 18.12 3.90
CA ASP A 96 -16.57 18.95 4.95
C ASP A 96 -16.62 20.44 4.59
N VAL A 97 -16.27 20.79 3.34
CA VAL A 97 -16.38 22.18 2.83
C VAL A 97 -17.82 22.67 2.85
N LYS A 98 -18.78 21.86 2.36
CA LYS A 98 -20.21 22.22 2.37
C LYS A 98 -20.74 22.44 3.78
N ALA A 99 -20.26 21.67 4.74
CA ALA A 99 -20.65 21.78 6.14
C ALA A 99 -19.86 22.84 6.93
N GLY A 100 -18.96 23.60 6.28
CA GLY A 100 -18.13 24.62 6.93
C GLY A 100 -17.03 24.05 7.84
N ARG A 101 -16.74 22.74 7.77
CA ARG A 101 -15.64 22.09 8.49
C ARG A 101 -14.33 22.31 7.74
N THR A 102 -13.92 23.57 7.65
CA THR A 102 -12.70 23.99 6.95
C THR A 102 -11.77 24.72 7.91
N SER A 103 -10.48 24.44 7.84
CA SER A 103 -9.45 25.18 8.58
C SER A 103 -8.77 26.20 7.67
N SER A 104 -8.29 27.31 8.23
CA SER A 104 -7.54 28.29 7.45
C SER A 104 -6.15 27.78 7.10
N LEU A 105 -5.58 28.27 5.99
CA LEU A 105 -4.26 27.84 5.52
C LEU A 105 -3.14 28.12 6.54
N GLU A 106 -3.23 29.24 7.27
CA GLU A 106 -2.21 29.64 8.25
C GLU A 106 -2.26 28.78 9.52
N GLU A 107 -3.46 28.37 9.97
CA GLU A 107 -3.63 27.41 11.07
C GLU A 107 -3.05 26.03 10.71
N VAL A 108 -3.36 25.52 9.52
CA VAL A 108 -2.87 24.20 9.07
C VAL A 108 -1.35 24.19 8.93
N LYS A 109 -0.75 25.25 8.35
CA LYS A 109 0.71 25.38 8.27
C LYS A 109 1.34 25.34 9.66
N ALA A 110 0.81 26.13 10.60
CA ALA A 110 1.35 26.19 11.96
C ALA A 110 1.33 24.82 12.67
N GLU A 111 0.32 23.99 12.41
CA GLU A 111 0.21 22.65 12.98
C GLU A 111 1.20 21.65 12.34
N ILE A 112 1.28 21.62 11.00
CA ILE A 112 2.17 20.70 10.27
C ILE A 112 3.65 20.98 10.57
N PHE A 113 4.03 22.25 10.64
CA PHE A 113 5.42 22.63 10.91
C PHE A 113 5.82 22.55 12.39
N LYS A 114 4.86 22.45 13.33
CA LYS A 114 5.16 22.16 14.75
C LYS A 114 5.50 20.69 15.01
N ASN A 115 5.00 19.78 14.15
CA ASN A 115 5.16 18.33 14.31
C ASN A 115 6.26 17.71 13.42
N ARG A 116 7.16 18.53 12.86
CA ARG A 116 8.32 18.08 12.09
C ARG A 116 9.61 18.59 12.73
#